data_AF-A0A0F2LQH5-F1
#
_entry.id   AF-A0A0F2LQH5-F1
#
_cell.length_a   1.000
_cell.length_b   1.000
_cell.length_c   1.000
_cell.angle_alpha   90.00
_cell.angle_beta   90.00
_cell.angle_gamma   90.00
#
_symmetry.space_group_name_H-M   'P 1'
#
loop_
_entity.id
_entity.type
_entity.pdbx_description
1 polymer ?
#
loop_
_entity_poly.entity_id
_entity_poly.type
_entity_poly.pdbx_seq_one_letter_code
_entity_poly.pdbx_strand_id
1 'polypeptide(L)'
;ISAEKAYEELCERLGVPFRRVHIIRKPEKGLNGKKISREDIRALEPSIDLDEAEYFDNGLFVEGEDLLMKLRENLNVVKAEVVEVVRKGNRVESVLTTKGEIKASNFAFTTGFKTSSLFPEIPLQLYKGHLITTRKVGLRGILIYKDRIAVEGRYLYLNGDSVKDTSKEVNYEEVNRTLRTLSEVLSVDTQDISVRVGFRTVSQDGRPIVRKVAENALLVTGYRFGFALAPVLVERARSQL
;
A
#
# COMPACT_ATOMS: atom_id res chain seq x y z
N ILE A 1 1.08 -19.34 3.71
CA ILE A 1 -0.21 -18.62 3.72
C ILE A 1 -0.18 -17.65 2.54
N SER A 2 -1.15 -17.73 1.62
CA SER A 2 -1.30 -16.69 0.58
C SER A 2 -1.80 -15.41 1.25
N ALA A 3 -1.20 -14.26 0.94
CA ALA A 3 -1.58 -12.99 1.53
C ALA A 3 -3.05 -12.64 1.24
N GLU A 4 -3.54 -12.99 0.04
CA GLU A 4 -4.93 -12.83 -0.36
C GLU A 4 -5.87 -13.55 0.61
N LYS A 5 -5.66 -14.85 0.82
CA LYS A 5 -6.49 -15.66 1.73
C LYS A 5 -6.50 -15.11 3.16
N ALA A 6 -5.34 -14.65 3.65
CA ALA A 6 -5.26 -14.04 4.97
C ALA A 6 -6.05 -12.72 5.06
N TYR A 7 -6.06 -11.93 3.99
CA TYR A 7 -6.89 -10.74 3.90
C TYR A 7 -8.38 -11.05 3.85
N GLU A 8 -8.79 -12.08 3.10
CA GLU A 8 -10.18 -12.53 3.03
C GLU A 8 -10.70 -12.92 4.42
N GLU A 9 -10.01 -13.86 5.09
CA GLU A 9 -10.36 -14.30 6.44
C GLU A 9 -10.42 -13.13 7.44
N LEU A 10 -9.48 -12.19 7.32
CA LEU A 10 -9.45 -10.99 8.15
C LEU A 10 -10.64 -10.06 7.89
N CYS A 11 -10.97 -9.81 6.62
CA CYS A 11 -12.05 -8.92 6.24
C CYS A 11 -13.42 -9.52 6.58
N GLU A 12 -13.62 -10.82 6.36
CA GLU A 12 -14.82 -11.55 6.78
C GLU A 12 -15.05 -11.42 8.28
N ARG A 13 -14.00 -11.69 9.08
CA ARG A 13 -14.08 -11.60 10.54
C ARG A 13 -14.39 -10.19 11.04
N LEU A 14 -13.91 -9.16 10.35
CA LEU A 14 -14.08 -7.76 10.75
C LEU A 14 -15.28 -7.06 10.09
N GLY A 15 -15.99 -7.74 9.19
CA GLY A 15 -17.07 -7.16 8.39
C GLY A 15 -16.60 -6.03 7.46
N VAL A 16 -15.39 -6.13 6.92
CA VAL A 16 -14.79 -5.14 6.02
C VAL A 16 -15.11 -5.51 4.56
N PRO A 17 -15.58 -4.56 3.72
CA PRO A 17 -15.81 -4.83 2.31
C PRO A 17 -14.52 -5.21 1.57
N PHE A 18 -14.57 -6.34 0.86
CA PHE A 18 -13.53 -6.80 -0.06
C PHE A 18 -14.17 -7.48 -1.26
N ARG A 19 -13.41 -7.60 -2.36
CA ARG A 19 -13.87 -8.26 -3.59
C ARG A 19 -12.72 -9.02 -4.23
N ARG A 20 -12.96 -10.28 -4.59
CA ARG A 20 -12.16 -10.95 -5.62
C ARG A 20 -12.45 -10.27 -6.96
N VAL A 21 -11.38 -9.95 -7.65
CA VAL A 21 -11.43 -9.18 -8.89
C VAL A 21 -10.44 -9.77 -9.88
N HIS A 22 -10.73 -9.61 -11.16
CA HIS A 22 -9.74 -9.89 -12.18
C HIS A 22 -8.82 -8.67 -12.37
N ILE A 23 -7.69 -8.90 -13.04
CA ILE A 23 -6.72 -7.88 -13.40
C ILE A 23 -6.60 -7.86 -14.91
N ILE A 24 -6.83 -6.69 -15.51
CA ILE A 24 -6.53 -6.41 -16.92
C ILE A 24 -5.25 -5.58 -16.95
N ARG A 25 -4.20 -6.09 -17.59
CA ARG A 25 -2.89 -5.46 -17.65
C ARG A 25 -2.43 -5.28 -19.08
N LYS A 26 -2.14 -4.05 -19.48
CA LYS A 26 -1.50 -3.74 -20.77
C LYS A 26 -0.19 -2.97 -20.49
N PRO A 27 0.92 -3.71 -20.39
CA PRO A 27 2.22 -3.14 -20.02
C PRO A 27 3.07 -2.78 -21.23
N GLU A 28 4.17 -2.07 -21.01
CA GLU A 28 5.23 -1.95 -22.02
C GLU A 28 5.99 -3.28 -22.21
N LYS A 29 6.09 -4.11 -21.15
CA LYS A 29 6.69 -5.45 -21.17
C LYS A 29 5.75 -6.48 -20.51
N GLY A 30 5.46 -7.55 -21.24
CA GLY A 30 4.58 -8.63 -20.79
C GLY A 30 5.07 -9.34 -19.53
N LEU A 31 4.15 -9.83 -18.69
CA LEU A 31 4.41 -10.68 -17.52
C LEU A 31 3.88 -12.11 -17.69
N ASN A 32 3.74 -12.58 -18.94
CA ASN A 32 3.23 -13.91 -19.28
C ASN A 32 1.78 -14.17 -18.80
N GLY A 33 0.94 -13.13 -18.68
CA GLY A 33 -0.48 -13.32 -18.42
C GLY A 33 -1.23 -13.92 -19.60
N LYS A 34 -2.45 -14.40 -19.38
CA LYS A 34 -3.31 -14.90 -20.46
C LYS A 34 -3.65 -13.74 -21.39
N LYS A 35 -3.26 -13.81 -22.66
CA LYS A 35 -3.64 -12.78 -23.64
C LYS A 35 -5.14 -12.86 -23.92
N ILE A 36 -5.82 -11.73 -23.90
CA ILE A 36 -7.25 -11.59 -24.20
C ILE A 36 -7.47 -10.50 -25.26
N SER A 37 -8.50 -10.65 -26.09
CA SER A 37 -8.82 -9.70 -27.17
C SER A 37 -9.73 -8.58 -26.68
N ARG A 38 -9.97 -7.58 -27.54
CA ARG A 38 -10.95 -6.50 -27.32
C ARG A 38 -12.34 -7.01 -26.97
N GLU A 39 -12.82 -8.07 -27.62
CA GLU A 39 -14.14 -8.66 -27.36
C GLU A 39 -14.21 -9.24 -25.94
N ASP A 40 -13.17 -9.98 -25.53
CA ASP A 40 -13.05 -10.52 -24.18
C ASP A 40 -12.97 -9.41 -23.13
N ILE A 41 -12.17 -8.36 -23.40
CA ILE A 41 -12.04 -7.18 -22.52
C ILE A 41 -13.40 -6.52 -22.35
N ARG A 42 -14.14 -6.25 -23.43
CA ARG A 42 -15.46 -5.59 -23.35
C ARG A 42 -16.51 -6.44 -22.63
N ALA A 43 -16.42 -7.77 -22.74
CA ALA A 43 -17.30 -8.67 -22.00
C ALA A 43 -17.04 -8.61 -20.48
N LEU A 44 -15.77 -8.53 -20.08
CA LEU A 44 -15.35 -8.43 -18.68
C LEU A 44 -15.57 -7.03 -18.10
N GLU A 45 -15.07 -6.02 -18.81
CA GLU A 45 -14.96 -4.61 -18.43
C GLU A 45 -15.46 -3.69 -19.55
N PRO A 46 -16.77 -3.47 -19.67
CA PRO A 46 -17.34 -2.60 -20.69
C PRO A 46 -16.84 -1.16 -20.66
N SER A 47 -16.29 -0.72 -19.53
CA SER A 47 -15.76 0.63 -19.33
C SER A 47 -14.35 0.83 -19.91
N ILE A 48 -13.66 -0.24 -20.31
CA ILE A 48 -12.28 -0.20 -20.82
C ILE A 48 -12.27 -0.27 -22.35
N ASP A 49 -11.56 0.67 -22.98
CA ASP A 49 -11.29 0.63 -24.42
C ASP A 49 -9.83 0.23 -24.70
N LEU A 50 -9.61 -1.06 -24.95
CA LEU A 50 -8.30 -1.65 -25.25
C LEU A 50 -8.43 -2.74 -26.31
N ASP A 51 -7.41 -2.89 -27.15
CA ASP A 51 -7.38 -3.88 -28.24
C ASP A 51 -6.98 -5.27 -27.76
N GLU A 52 -6.05 -5.32 -26.82
CA GLU A 52 -5.55 -6.54 -26.21
C GLU A 52 -4.95 -6.23 -24.84
N ALA A 53 -4.94 -7.23 -23.97
CA ALA A 53 -4.36 -7.15 -22.65
C ALA A 53 -3.93 -8.53 -22.16
N GLU A 54 -3.15 -8.54 -21.07
CA GLU A 54 -2.96 -9.68 -20.21
C GLU A 54 -4.07 -9.75 -19.16
N TYR A 55 -4.55 -10.95 -18.90
CA TYR A 55 -5.58 -11.26 -17.93
C TYR A 55 -5.02 -12.10 -16.79
N PHE A 56 -5.42 -11.77 -15.57
CA PHE A 56 -5.19 -12.55 -14.36
C PHE A 56 -6.48 -12.62 -13.53
N ASP A 57 -6.77 -13.78 -12.93
CA ASP A 57 -8.00 -14.05 -12.17
C ASP A 57 -7.79 -14.07 -10.65
N ASN A 58 -6.61 -13.67 -10.19
CA ASN A 58 -6.18 -13.73 -8.79
C ASN A 58 -6.06 -12.35 -8.14
N GLY A 59 -6.84 -11.36 -8.57
CA GLY A 59 -6.87 -10.04 -7.94
C GLY A 59 -7.74 -10.03 -6.67
N LEU A 60 -7.31 -9.23 -5.70
CA LEU A 60 -8.08 -8.93 -4.49
C LEU A 60 -8.08 -7.42 -4.26
N PHE A 61 -9.27 -6.84 -4.11
CA PHE A 61 -9.45 -5.47 -3.67
C PHE A 61 -10.02 -5.45 -2.25
N VAL A 62 -9.45 -4.62 -1.39
CA VAL A 62 -9.88 -4.41 -0.01
C VAL A 62 -10.02 -2.92 0.23
N GLU A 63 -11.11 -2.50 0.87
CA GLU A 63 -11.24 -1.12 1.36
C GLU A 63 -10.28 -0.86 2.52
N GLY A 64 -9.08 -0.39 2.20
CA GLY A 64 -7.97 -0.28 3.15
C GLY A 64 -8.25 0.67 4.32
N GLU A 65 -8.97 1.76 4.10
CA GLU A 65 -9.33 2.70 5.17
C GLU A 65 -10.32 2.05 6.17
N ASP A 66 -11.32 1.34 5.66
CA ASP A 66 -12.28 0.59 6.47
C ASP A 66 -11.59 -0.51 7.29
N LEU A 67 -10.65 -1.24 6.67
CA LEU A 67 -9.87 -2.26 7.36
C LEU A 67 -9.09 -1.66 8.54
N LEU A 68 -8.37 -0.55 8.31
CA LEU A 68 -7.59 0.11 9.35
C LEU A 68 -8.48 0.66 10.47
N MET A 69 -9.67 1.18 10.14
CA MET A 69 -10.65 1.61 11.14
C MET A 69 -11.15 0.44 11.99
N LYS A 70 -11.41 -0.72 11.40
CA LYS A 70 -11.83 -1.91 12.16
C LYS A 70 -10.74 -2.48 13.04
N LEU A 71 -9.49 -2.51 12.55
CA LEU A 71 -8.35 -2.98 13.32
C LEU A 71 -8.09 -2.14 14.58
N ARG A 72 -8.39 -0.83 14.57
CA ARG A 72 -8.18 0.05 15.74
C ARG A 72 -9.28 -0.03 16.80
N GLU A 73 -10.47 -0.54 16.49
CA GLU A 73 -11.63 -0.52 17.42
C GLU A 73 -11.33 -1.20 18.77
N ASN A 74 -10.45 -2.21 18.78
CA ASN A 74 -10.10 -2.97 19.97
C ASN A 74 -8.70 -2.64 20.53
N LEU A 75 -8.10 -1.53 20.12
CA LEU A 75 -6.75 -1.13 20.52
C LEU A 75 -6.77 0.18 21.31
N ASN A 76 -5.91 0.27 22.33
CA ASN A 76 -5.63 1.53 22.99
C ASN A 76 -4.72 2.39 22.09
N VAL A 77 -5.31 3.20 21.21
CA VAL A 77 -4.58 4.04 20.27
C VAL A 77 -4.30 5.41 20.86
N VAL A 78 -3.03 5.71 21.09
CA VAL A 78 -2.57 7.04 21.51
C VAL A 78 -2.05 7.81 20.30
N LYS A 79 -2.66 8.96 20.00
CA LYS A 79 -2.12 9.90 18.99
C LYS A 79 -0.98 10.71 19.59
N ALA A 80 0.25 10.22 19.41
CA ALA A 80 1.50 10.88 19.79
C ALA A 80 2.61 10.55 18.77
N GLU A 81 3.48 11.52 18.47
CA GLU A 81 4.72 11.25 17.73
C GLU A 81 5.80 10.74 18.68
N VAL A 82 6.42 9.60 18.34
CA VAL A 82 7.63 9.09 18.98
C VAL A 82 8.82 9.89 18.46
N VAL A 83 9.56 10.53 19.35
CA VAL A 83 10.72 11.36 19.02
C VAL A 83 12.03 10.65 19.30
N GLU A 84 12.05 9.71 20.25
CA GLU A 84 13.26 9.01 20.65
C GLU A 84 12.96 7.60 21.18
N VAL A 85 13.90 6.67 20.95
CA VAL A 85 13.90 5.32 21.53
C VAL A 85 15.01 5.24 22.59
N VAL A 86 14.62 5.20 23.86
CA VAL A 86 15.58 5.19 24.98
C VAL A 86 16.06 3.77 25.22
N ARG A 87 17.38 3.56 25.12
CA ARG A 87 18.01 2.24 25.26
C ARG A 87 18.99 2.20 26.42
N LYS A 88 19.08 1.04 27.06
CA LYS A 88 20.13 0.69 28.01
C LYS A 88 20.79 -0.60 27.56
N GLY A 89 22.01 -0.49 27.00
CA GLY A 89 22.65 -1.61 26.32
C GLY A 89 21.81 -2.11 25.14
N ASN A 90 21.56 -3.42 25.09
CA ASN A 90 20.78 -4.06 24.01
C ASN A 90 19.28 -4.17 24.33
N ARG A 91 18.74 -3.31 25.21
CA ARG A 91 17.33 -3.32 25.61
C ARG A 91 16.70 -1.94 25.44
N VAL A 92 15.47 -1.89 24.95
CA VAL A 92 14.65 -0.67 24.94
C VAL A 92 13.94 -0.55 26.28
N GLU A 93 14.16 0.56 26.98
CA GLU A 93 13.53 0.86 28.27
C GLU A 93 12.20 1.59 28.07
N SER A 94 12.18 2.54 27.13
CA SER A 94 11.03 3.38 26.85
C SER A 94 11.09 4.03 25.47
N VAL A 95 9.97 4.64 25.07
CA VAL A 95 9.92 5.59 23.96
C VAL A 95 9.50 6.96 24.48
N LEU A 96 10.23 8.00 24.09
CA LEU A 96 9.82 9.37 24.35
C LEU A 96 8.88 9.81 23.24
N THR A 97 7.76 10.39 23.63
CA THR A 97 6.77 10.93 22.71
C THR A 97 6.51 12.40 23.00
N THR A 98 5.88 13.07 22.03
CA THR A 98 5.30 14.41 22.19
C THR A 98 4.28 14.54 23.33
N LYS A 99 3.85 13.43 23.95
CA LYS A 99 2.93 13.41 25.10
C LYS A 99 3.54 12.80 26.37
N GLY A 100 4.86 12.61 26.40
CA GLY A 100 5.58 12.02 27.52
C GLY A 100 6.18 10.65 27.19
N GLU A 101 6.73 10.02 28.22
CA GLU A 101 7.42 8.72 28.14
C GLU A 101 6.43 7.55 28.20
N ILE A 102 6.62 6.55 27.34
CA ILE A 102 5.86 5.29 27.37
C ILE A 102 6.83 4.12 27.62
N LYS A 103 6.54 3.32 28.64
CA LYS A 103 7.31 2.13 29.01
C LYS A 103 6.54 0.87 28.64
N ALA A 104 7.24 -0.16 28.20
CA ALA A 104 6.67 -1.45 27.86
C ALA A 104 7.70 -2.57 28.01
N SER A 105 7.23 -3.81 28.19
CA SER A 105 8.11 -4.98 28.25
C SER A 105 8.72 -5.30 26.88
N ASN A 106 7.94 -5.09 25.81
CA ASN A 106 8.30 -5.36 24.41
C ASN A 106 7.86 -4.20 23.51
N PHE A 107 8.62 -3.96 22.44
CA PHE A 107 8.35 -2.91 21.46
C PHE A 107 8.30 -3.49 20.04
N ALA A 108 7.34 -3.02 19.25
CA ALA A 108 7.29 -3.29 17.82
C ALA A 108 7.24 -1.96 17.06
N PHE A 109 8.25 -1.73 16.21
CA PHE A 109 8.38 -0.53 15.41
C PHE A 109 7.90 -0.82 13.98
N THR A 110 6.82 -0.14 13.56
CA THR A 110 6.25 -0.20 12.20
C THR A 110 6.22 1.21 11.59
N THR A 111 7.36 1.90 11.66
CA THR A 111 7.45 3.37 11.55
C THR A 111 7.52 3.92 10.13
N GLY A 112 7.48 3.05 9.10
CA GLY A 112 7.50 3.46 7.70
C GLY A 112 8.65 4.44 7.40
N PHE A 113 8.33 5.58 6.79
CA PHE A 113 9.34 6.58 6.40
C PHE A 113 10.02 7.28 7.58
N LYS A 114 9.43 7.21 8.79
CA LYS A 114 10.03 7.73 10.04
C LYS A 114 11.04 6.76 10.65
N THR A 115 11.26 5.58 10.05
CA THR A 115 12.24 4.64 10.57
C THR A 115 13.64 5.25 10.60
N SER A 116 14.06 5.97 9.56
CA SER A 116 15.42 6.52 9.49
C SER A 116 15.70 7.61 10.54
N SER A 117 14.68 8.26 11.11
CA SER A 117 14.89 9.19 12.24
C SER A 117 15.07 8.48 13.57
N LEU A 118 14.51 7.27 13.74
CA LEU A 118 14.59 6.50 14.99
C LEU A 118 15.70 5.44 14.95
N PHE A 119 16.10 5.01 13.76
CA PHE A 119 17.10 3.98 13.47
C PHE A 119 17.96 4.40 12.27
N PRO A 120 18.81 5.43 12.42
CA PRO A 120 19.59 6.01 11.32
C PRO A 120 20.58 5.03 10.68
N GLU A 121 20.96 3.97 11.40
CA GLU A 121 21.80 2.89 10.91
C GLU A 121 21.12 1.97 9.89
N ILE A 122 19.81 2.13 9.68
CA ILE A 122 19.01 1.31 8.76
C ILE A 122 18.77 2.11 7.49
N PRO A 123 19.53 1.86 6.40
CA PRO A 123 19.44 2.64 5.19
C PRO A 123 18.14 2.29 4.45
N LEU A 124 17.30 3.30 4.25
CA LEU A 124 16.01 3.19 3.55
C LEU A 124 15.92 4.24 2.46
N GLN A 125 15.27 3.89 1.37
CA GLN A 125 14.94 4.80 0.28
C GLN A 125 13.45 5.15 0.38
N LEU A 126 13.15 6.43 0.17
CA LEU A 126 11.77 6.92 0.14
C LEU A 126 11.33 7.14 -1.31
N TYR A 127 10.17 6.58 -1.60
CA TYR A 127 9.51 6.69 -2.89
C TYR A 127 8.14 7.30 -2.69
N LYS A 128 7.94 8.48 -3.25
CA LYS A 128 6.70 9.22 -3.18
C LYS A 128 5.74 8.75 -4.25
N GLY A 129 4.48 8.55 -3.88
CA GLY A 129 3.39 8.28 -4.82
C GLY A 129 2.16 9.11 -4.52
N HIS A 130 1.25 9.17 -5.49
CA HIS A 130 0.03 9.97 -5.43
C HIS A 130 -1.18 9.07 -5.61
N LEU A 131 -2.08 9.08 -4.62
CA LEU A 131 -3.40 8.49 -4.77
C LEU A 131 -4.34 9.58 -5.24
N ILE A 132 -4.93 9.39 -6.41
CA ILE A 132 -5.97 10.26 -6.95
C ILE A 132 -7.29 9.54 -6.74
N THR A 133 -8.30 10.25 -6.26
CA THR A 133 -9.67 9.72 -6.16
C THR A 133 -10.60 10.59 -6.96
N THR A 134 -11.47 9.96 -7.74
CA THR A 134 -12.51 10.63 -8.54
C THR A 134 -13.79 9.77 -8.57
N ARG A 135 -14.79 10.22 -9.31
CA ARG A 135 -16.06 9.52 -9.49
C ARG A 135 -15.85 8.17 -10.17
N LYS A 136 -16.75 7.24 -9.81
CA LYS A 136 -16.81 5.88 -10.34
C LYS A 136 -17.10 5.88 -11.85
N VAL A 137 -16.56 4.89 -12.54
CA VAL A 137 -16.74 4.69 -13.99
C VAL A 137 -17.33 3.31 -14.31
N GLY A 138 -17.63 2.50 -13.30
CA GLY A 138 -18.17 1.15 -13.44
C GLY A 138 -17.12 0.07 -13.66
N LEU A 139 -15.87 0.34 -13.26
CA LEU A 139 -14.76 -0.61 -13.37
C LEU A 139 -14.96 -1.76 -12.37
N ARG A 140 -14.97 -3.01 -12.84
CA ARG A 140 -15.29 -4.18 -12.00
C ARG A 140 -14.06 -4.78 -11.33
N GLY A 141 -12.89 -4.63 -11.94
CA GLY A 141 -11.62 -5.21 -11.53
C GLY A 141 -10.50 -4.18 -11.43
N ILE A 142 -9.26 -4.64 -11.58
CA ILE A 142 -8.06 -3.79 -11.52
C ILE A 142 -7.52 -3.62 -12.93
N LEU A 143 -7.40 -2.37 -13.38
CA LEU A 143 -6.70 -2.03 -14.61
C LEU A 143 -5.26 -1.62 -14.28
N ILE A 144 -4.30 -2.20 -14.98
CA ILE A 144 -2.90 -1.77 -14.98
C ILE A 144 -2.51 -1.39 -16.42
N TYR A 145 -2.39 -0.09 -16.69
CA TYR A 145 -2.09 0.44 -18.03
C TYR A 145 -0.86 1.34 -17.97
N LYS A 146 0.20 0.99 -18.71
CA LYS A 146 1.47 1.74 -18.74
C LYS A 146 1.98 2.09 -17.32
N ASP A 147 2.01 1.08 -16.44
CA ASP A 147 2.41 1.18 -15.02
C ASP A 147 1.59 2.13 -14.15
N ARG A 148 0.39 2.52 -14.60
CA ARG A 148 -0.63 3.20 -13.81
C ARG A 148 -1.73 2.21 -13.45
N ILE A 149 -2.25 2.32 -12.23
CA ILE A 149 -3.27 1.43 -11.69
C ILE A 149 -4.57 2.20 -11.54
N ALA A 150 -5.67 1.61 -11.97
CA ALA A 150 -7.02 2.05 -11.68
C ALA A 150 -7.81 0.91 -11.02
N VAL A 151 -8.53 1.20 -9.95
CA VAL A 151 -9.42 0.24 -9.28
C VAL A 151 -10.57 0.99 -8.62
N GLU A 152 -11.76 0.41 -8.66
CA GLU A 152 -12.95 1.03 -8.08
C GLU A 152 -13.33 0.41 -6.73
N GLY A 153 -13.62 1.24 -5.74
CA GLY A 153 -14.21 0.85 -4.45
C GLY A 153 -15.31 1.84 -4.09
N ARG A 154 -15.18 2.59 -3.00
CA ARG A 154 -16.04 3.76 -2.69
C ARG A 154 -15.89 4.87 -3.72
N TYR A 155 -14.68 5.04 -4.25
CA TYR A 155 -14.33 5.96 -5.34
C TYR A 155 -13.60 5.19 -6.45
N LEU A 156 -13.37 5.84 -7.59
CA LEU A 156 -12.33 5.37 -8.50
C LEU A 156 -10.97 5.81 -7.96
N TYR A 157 -10.11 4.85 -7.63
CA TYR A 157 -8.75 5.08 -7.16
C TYR A 157 -7.78 4.95 -8.32
N LEU A 158 -7.00 6.00 -8.56
CA LEU A 158 -5.95 6.02 -9.56
C LEU A 158 -4.60 6.21 -8.88
N ASN A 159 -3.61 5.43 -9.29
CA ASN A 159 -2.26 5.54 -8.77
C ASN A 159 -1.25 5.41 -9.89
N GLY A 160 -0.19 6.20 -9.79
CA GLY A 160 0.96 6.11 -10.66
C GLY A 160 2.17 5.47 -10.01
N ASP A 161 3.20 5.20 -10.83
CA ASP A 161 4.51 4.84 -10.33
C ASP A 161 5.05 5.88 -9.32
N SER A 162 5.91 5.42 -8.42
CA SER A 162 6.52 6.28 -7.40
C SER A 162 7.93 6.71 -7.76
N VAL A 163 8.24 7.96 -7.43
CA VAL A 163 9.53 8.59 -7.69
C VAL A 163 10.34 8.75 -6.40
N LYS A 164 11.67 8.75 -6.50
CA LYS A 164 12.54 9.06 -5.36
C LYS A 164 12.37 10.53 -5.00
N ASP A 165 11.64 10.80 -3.92
CA ASP A 165 11.33 12.15 -3.44
C ASP A 165 10.93 12.07 -1.96
N THR A 166 11.30 13.10 -1.20
CA THR A 166 10.99 13.26 0.24
C THR A 166 10.07 14.44 0.53
N SER A 167 9.79 15.29 -0.47
CA SER A 167 8.86 16.41 -0.36
C SER A 167 7.44 15.91 -0.15
N LYS A 168 6.72 16.55 0.79
CA LYS A 168 5.30 16.25 1.07
C LYS A 168 4.34 16.91 0.08
N GLU A 169 4.84 17.83 -0.75
CA GLU A 169 4.02 18.57 -1.70
C GLU A 169 3.46 17.67 -2.81
N VAL A 170 2.33 18.04 -3.40
CA VAL A 170 1.80 17.31 -4.56
C VAL A 170 2.71 17.55 -5.76
N ASN A 171 3.01 16.48 -6.52
CA ASN A 171 3.67 16.60 -7.82
C ASN A 171 2.57 16.55 -8.89
N TYR A 172 2.13 17.72 -9.34
CA TYR A 172 1.03 17.82 -10.31
C TYR A 172 1.41 17.33 -11.70
N GLU A 173 2.70 17.28 -12.05
CA GLU A 173 3.15 16.71 -13.33
C GLU A 173 2.85 15.20 -13.36
N GLU A 174 3.21 14.47 -12.30
CA GLU A 174 2.93 13.03 -12.19
C GLU A 174 1.43 12.72 -12.04
N VAL A 175 0.68 13.57 -11.34
CA VAL A 175 -0.78 13.47 -11.26
C VAL A 175 -1.40 13.64 -12.65
N ASN A 176 -1.05 14.70 -13.37
CA ASN A 176 -1.56 14.96 -14.72
C ASN A 176 -1.17 13.87 -15.70
N ARG A 177 0.04 13.32 -15.59
CA ARG A 177 0.49 12.19 -16.39
C ARG A 177 -0.37 10.95 -16.12
N THR A 178 -0.65 10.65 -14.85
CA THR A 178 -1.51 9.51 -14.46
C THR A 178 -2.92 9.66 -15.05
N LEU A 179 -3.52 10.85 -14.91
CA LEU A 179 -4.84 11.15 -15.46
C LEU A 179 -4.85 11.00 -16.99
N ARG A 180 -3.95 11.68 -17.70
CA ARG A 180 -3.86 11.59 -19.17
C ARG A 180 -3.70 10.16 -19.66
N THR A 181 -2.80 9.38 -19.06
CA THR A 181 -2.54 8.00 -19.45
C THR A 181 -3.77 7.12 -19.25
N LEU A 182 -4.45 7.21 -18.11
CA LEU A 182 -5.64 6.39 -17.86
C LEU A 182 -6.86 6.87 -18.66
N SER A 183 -6.96 8.16 -18.96
CA SER A 183 -8.00 8.72 -19.83
C SER A 183 -7.93 8.23 -21.29
N GLU A 184 -6.81 7.63 -21.72
CA GLU A 184 -6.72 6.99 -23.05
C GLU A 184 -7.64 5.78 -23.18
N VAL A 185 -7.99 5.12 -22.05
CA VAL A 185 -8.66 3.81 -22.03
C VAL A 185 -9.85 3.75 -21.07
N LEU A 186 -10.04 4.77 -20.23
CA LEU A 186 -11.14 4.91 -19.27
C LEU A 186 -11.72 6.33 -19.33
N SER A 187 -13.04 6.46 -19.16
CA SER A 187 -13.71 7.77 -19.06
C SER A 187 -13.55 8.41 -17.67
N VAL A 188 -12.33 8.82 -17.33
CA VAL A 188 -11.99 9.43 -16.03
C VAL A 188 -12.56 10.84 -15.92
N ASP A 189 -13.33 11.12 -14.86
CA ASP A 189 -13.74 12.49 -14.51
C ASP A 189 -12.56 13.26 -13.88
N THR A 190 -12.15 14.34 -14.53
CA THR A 190 -11.03 15.18 -14.09
C THR A 190 -11.48 16.48 -13.42
N GLN A 191 -12.79 16.75 -13.34
CA GLN A 191 -13.32 17.98 -12.75
C GLN A 191 -13.39 17.90 -11.22
N ASP A 192 -13.59 16.71 -10.68
CA ASP A 192 -13.82 16.46 -9.25
C ASP A 192 -12.81 15.42 -8.72
N ILE A 193 -11.57 15.87 -8.52
CA ILE A 193 -10.47 15.02 -8.07
C ILE A 193 -9.97 15.43 -6.68
N SER A 194 -9.59 14.44 -5.88
CA SER A 194 -8.80 14.63 -4.67
C SER A 194 -7.47 13.89 -4.79
N VAL A 195 -6.40 14.50 -4.28
CA VAL A 195 -5.05 13.93 -4.35
C VAL A 195 -4.47 13.79 -2.94
N ARG A 196 -3.99 12.59 -2.61
CA ARG A 196 -3.23 12.31 -1.40
C ARG A 196 -1.80 11.90 -1.75
N VAL A 197 -0.83 12.36 -0.98
CA VAL A 197 0.58 11.95 -1.09
C VAL A 197 0.88 10.85 -0.07
N GLY A 198 1.60 9.83 -0.50
CA GLY A 198 2.10 8.76 0.37
C GLY A 198 3.57 8.45 0.10
N PHE A 199 4.25 7.89 1.10
CA PHE A 199 5.64 7.45 0.97
C PHE A 199 5.73 5.95 1.14
N ARG A 200 6.40 5.30 0.19
CA ARG A 200 6.84 3.92 0.26
C ARG A 200 8.28 3.92 0.76
N THR A 201 8.54 3.11 1.79
CA THR A 201 9.87 2.96 2.37
C THR A 201 10.43 1.64 1.89
N VAL A 202 11.60 1.67 1.25
CA VAL A 202 12.17 0.51 0.56
C VAL A 202 13.59 0.30 1.05
N SER A 203 13.95 -0.93 1.41
CA SER A 203 15.33 -1.29 1.72
C SER A 203 16.24 -1.18 0.48
N GLN A 204 17.55 -1.20 0.68
CA GLN A 204 18.52 -1.14 -0.42
C GLN A 204 18.41 -2.34 -1.38
N ASP A 205 18.04 -3.51 -0.87
CA ASP A 205 17.88 -4.76 -1.64
C ASP A 205 16.43 -5.00 -2.10
N GLY A 206 15.50 -4.09 -1.79
CA GLY A 206 14.08 -4.20 -2.10
C GLY A 206 13.29 -5.24 -1.27
N ARG A 207 13.93 -5.93 -0.32
CA ARG A 207 13.30 -6.94 0.54
C ARG A 207 12.73 -6.32 1.83
N PRO A 208 11.61 -6.84 2.35
CA PRO A 208 11.09 -6.40 3.64
C PRO A 208 12.09 -6.64 4.77
N ILE A 209 12.23 -5.67 5.66
CA ILE A 209 13.03 -5.78 6.88
C ILE A 209 12.10 -6.23 8.01
N VAL A 210 12.38 -7.42 8.55
CA VAL A 210 11.78 -7.95 9.78
C VAL A 210 12.94 -8.41 10.65
N ARG A 211 13.33 -7.59 11.64
CA ARG A 211 14.59 -7.76 12.38
C ARG A 211 14.45 -7.33 13.84
N LYS A 212 15.06 -8.06 14.78
CA LYS A 212 15.30 -7.54 16.14
C LYS A 212 16.26 -6.34 16.11
N VAL A 213 15.89 -5.27 16.78
CA VAL A 213 16.71 -4.06 16.97
C VAL A 213 17.19 -3.90 18.41
N ALA A 214 16.63 -4.71 19.32
CA ALA A 214 17.06 -4.93 20.70
C ALA A 214 16.51 -6.29 21.16
N GLU A 215 16.88 -6.77 22.34
CA GLU A 215 16.39 -8.03 22.91
C GLU A 215 14.86 -8.08 22.98
N ASN A 216 14.24 -6.95 23.33
CA ASN A 216 12.80 -6.77 23.50
C ASN A 216 12.17 -5.87 22.42
N ALA A 217 12.84 -5.68 21.28
CA ALA A 217 12.33 -4.81 20.23
C ALA A 217 12.48 -5.38 18.83
N LEU A 218 11.39 -5.33 18.06
CA LEU A 218 11.33 -5.74 16.66
C LEU A 218 11.06 -4.54 15.75
N LEU A 219 11.68 -4.50 14.58
CA LEU A 219 11.39 -3.57 13.51
C LEU A 219 10.80 -4.30 12.30
N VAL A 220 9.70 -3.76 11.76
CA VAL A 220 9.05 -4.21 10.52
C VAL A 220 8.90 -3.02 9.57
N THR A 221 9.65 -3.00 8.47
CA THR A 221 9.67 -1.86 7.52
C THR A 221 10.25 -2.24 6.14
N GLY A 222 10.46 -1.25 5.27
CA GLY A 222 11.36 -1.38 4.12
C GLY A 222 10.78 -2.10 2.90
N TYR A 223 9.45 -2.18 2.78
CA TYR A 223 8.81 -2.83 1.64
C TYR A 223 7.87 -1.92 0.85
N ARG A 224 8.03 -1.93 -0.48
CA ARG A 224 7.30 -1.09 -1.43
C ARG A 224 5.79 -1.40 -1.47
N PHE A 225 5.43 -2.67 -1.35
CA PHE A 225 4.04 -3.16 -1.39
C PHE A 225 3.58 -3.61 -0.01
N GLY A 226 3.85 -2.78 1.00
CA GLY A 226 3.61 -3.08 2.42
C GLY A 226 2.20 -3.57 2.72
N PHE A 227 1.17 -2.97 2.10
CA PHE A 227 -0.22 -3.41 2.25
C PHE A 227 -0.38 -4.85 1.76
N ALA A 228 -0.06 -5.15 0.50
CA ALA A 228 -0.22 -6.49 -0.07
C ALA A 228 0.48 -7.61 0.75
N LEU A 229 1.61 -7.32 1.40
CA LEU A 229 2.38 -8.31 2.14
C LEU A 229 2.14 -8.29 3.66
N ALA A 230 1.35 -7.36 4.19
CA ALA A 230 1.23 -7.15 5.65
C ALA A 230 0.89 -8.43 6.43
N PRO A 231 -0.08 -9.28 6.03
CA PRO A 231 -0.39 -10.51 6.76
C PRO A 231 0.80 -11.48 6.85
N VAL A 232 1.59 -11.58 5.77
CA VAL A 232 2.78 -12.45 5.73
C VAL A 232 3.89 -11.88 6.63
N LEU A 233 4.05 -10.55 6.66
CA LEU A 233 5.05 -9.89 7.51
C LEU A 233 4.72 -10.02 8.99
N VAL A 234 3.43 -10.00 9.36
CA VAL A 234 3.00 -10.22 10.75
C VAL A 234 3.40 -11.61 11.22
N GLU A 235 3.16 -12.66 10.44
CA GLU A 235 3.54 -14.03 10.84
C GLU A 235 5.06 -14.18 10.98
N ARG A 236 5.84 -13.58 10.08
CA ARG A 236 7.31 -13.53 10.20
C ARG A 236 7.79 -12.73 11.41
N ALA A 237 7.06 -11.69 11.80
CA ALA A 237 7.36 -10.89 12.98
C ALA A 237 7.09 -11.68 14.27
N ARG A 238 5.96 -12.40 14.32
CA ARG A 238 5.57 -13.24 15.47
C ARG A 238 6.56 -14.36 15.74
N SER A 239 7.17 -14.95 14.71
CA SER A 239 8.20 -15.98 14.89
C SER A 239 9.54 -15.44 15.43
N GLN A 240 9.71 -14.12 15.53
CA GLN A 240 10.91 -13.48 16.04
C GLN A 240 10.72 -12.84 17.42
N LEU A 241 9.48 -12.74 17.94
CA LEU A 241 9.22 -12.25 19.29
C LEU A 241 9.35 -13.39 20.29
#